data_AF-A0A7V9FVK4-F1
#
_entry.id   AF-A0A7V9FVK4-F1
#
_cell.length_a   1.000
_cell.length_b   1.000
_cell.length_c   1.000
_cell.angle_alpha   90.00
_cell.angle_beta   90.00
_cell.angle_gamma   90.00
#
_symmetry.space_group_name_H-M   'P 1'
#
loop_
_entity.id
_entity.type
_entity.pdbx_description
1 polymer ?
#
loop_
_entity_poly.entity_id
_entity_poly.type
_entity_poly.pdbx_seq_one_letter_code
_entity_poly.pdbx_strand_id
1 'polypeptide(L)'
;MFDHNIFQENLVGVDFCEKMVAETNPGVLDLANRTPAPQSEAHGYQYIGDIMRALNPLSGEFYREALQVSRYTREMFCLMEGRHVHPSTLYPGGVGTVATIQLFTDYYTRLMRYVEFCKRIVPLHDDLFNFFYDAMPGYEEVGRRRVLLGCWGAFNDPEHCDFNYKNMTNWGRKMFVTPGVVVDGKLVTNDLVKINLGLRILLGSSFYEDWDGQEIFVDKDPLGNPVDRKHPWNQHTIPRPAKRDFSGAYSWTMSPRWFDGKDYLALDTGGGPLARLWPTALSGLVDIGTVKATGHSVQINLPRTLTKPAVSFEWKIPYDKAGKPLSNAIERNRARTYFQAYSAACALHFVEKALAEVRAGRTKTWEPFKVPKEAVSCGWTEAVRGVLSHHMVIQNGKIANYHPYPPTPWNGSVRDIYGTPGPYEDAVQNTPIFEENPPANFKGIDIMRAVRSFDPCLPCGVHMYLGQGEELQRLHTPHAFSTTGG
;
A
#
# COMPACT_ATOMS: atom_id res chain seq x y z
N MET A 1 -5.82 -1.91 8.38
CA MET A 1 -7.18 -2.28 8.82
C MET A 1 -8.23 -1.38 8.16
N PHE A 2 -8.40 -0.13 8.60
CA PHE A 2 -9.40 0.80 8.04
C PHE A 2 -9.31 0.97 6.50
N ASP A 3 -8.16 1.44 6.00
CA ASP A 3 -8.02 1.86 4.59
C ASP A 3 -8.20 0.66 3.64
N HIS A 4 -7.50 -0.45 3.90
CA HIS A 4 -7.68 -1.69 3.12
C HIS A 4 -9.13 -2.18 3.09
N ASN A 5 -9.85 -2.15 4.22
CA ASN A 5 -11.26 -2.53 4.26
C ASN A 5 -12.11 -1.62 3.36
N ILE A 6 -12.04 -0.30 3.54
CA ILE A 6 -12.90 0.61 2.78
C ILE A 6 -12.51 0.65 1.30
N PHE A 7 -11.22 0.58 0.98
CA PHE A 7 -10.74 0.58 -0.39
C PHE A 7 -11.12 -0.71 -1.11
N GLN A 8 -10.84 -1.87 -0.50
CA GLN A 8 -11.13 -3.17 -1.10
C GLN A 8 -12.64 -3.38 -1.27
N GLU A 9 -13.46 -3.07 -0.26
CA GLU A 9 -14.88 -3.44 -0.32
C GLU A 9 -15.78 -2.37 -0.94
N ASN A 10 -15.38 -1.09 -0.89
CA ASN A 10 -16.23 0.02 -1.35
C ASN A 10 -15.72 0.75 -2.59
N LEU A 11 -14.48 0.50 -3.04
CA LEU A 11 -13.93 1.06 -4.27
C LEU A 11 -13.56 -0.04 -5.27
N VAL A 12 -12.62 -0.92 -4.91
CA VAL A 12 -12.20 -2.04 -5.78
C VAL A 12 -13.31 -3.07 -5.96
N GLY A 13 -13.99 -3.45 -4.88
CA GLY A 13 -15.03 -4.48 -4.86
C GLY A 13 -16.22 -4.13 -5.76
N VAL A 14 -16.43 -2.84 -6.05
CA VAL A 14 -17.45 -2.38 -7.00
C VAL A 14 -17.12 -2.84 -8.42
N ASP A 15 -15.85 -3.00 -8.77
CA ASP A 15 -15.44 -3.55 -10.06
C ASP A 15 -15.81 -5.04 -10.20
N PHE A 16 -16.09 -5.71 -9.07
CA PHE A 16 -16.48 -7.12 -8.99
C PHE A 16 -17.95 -7.29 -8.58
N CYS A 17 -18.71 -6.21 -8.43
CA CYS A 17 -20.11 -6.30 -8.04
C CYS A 17 -21.00 -6.78 -9.18
N GLU A 18 -22.16 -7.34 -8.85
CA GLU A 18 -23.11 -7.90 -9.81
C GLU A 18 -23.45 -6.89 -10.92
N LYS A 19 -23.73 -5.63 -10.58
CA LYS A 19 -24.07 -4.60 -11.58
C LYS A 19 -22.95 -4.37 -12.58
N MET A 20 -21.71 -4.24 -12.10
CA MET A 20 -20.57 -4.01 -12.99
C MET A 20 -20.32 -5.23 -13.88
N VAL A 21 -20.34 -6.44 -13.31
CA VAL A 21 -20.12 -7.67 -14.06
C VAL A 21 -21.26 -7.91 -15.06
N ALA A 22 -22.52 -7.65 -14.72
CA ALA A 22 -23.65 -7.71 -15.65
C ALA A 22 -23.48 -6.79 -16.87
N GLU A 23 -22.96 -5.59 -16.64
CA GLU A 23 -22.76 -4.57 -17.68
C GLU A 23 -21.51 -4.80 -18.53
N THR A 24 -20.59 -5.70 -18.14
CA THR A 24 -19.28 -5.87 -18.80
C THR A 24 -19.02 -7.29 -19.28
N ASN A 25 -19.50 -8.29 -18.54
CA ASN A 25 -19.30 -9.71 -18.78
C ASN A 25 -20.53 -10.51 -18.30
N PRO A 26 -21.70 -10.37 -18.97
CA PRO A 26 -22.94 -11.02 -18.55
C PRO A 26 -22.82 -12.55 -18.45
N GLY A 27 -22.04 -13.18 -19.34
CA GLY A 27 -21.79 -14.63 -19.27
C GLY A 27 -21.03 -15.06 -18.00
N VAL A 28 -20.12 -14.22 -17.51
CA VAL A 28 -19.39 -14.45 -16.25
C VAL A 28 -20.34 -14.36 -15.05
N LEU A 29 -21.28 -13.42 -15.06
CA LEU A 29 -22.29 -13.32 -13.99
C LEU A 29 -23.21 -14.55 -13.97
N ASP A 30 -23.65 -15.02 -15.13
CA ASP A 30 -24.48 -16.23 -15.24
C ASP A 30 -23.77 -17.46 -14.68
N LEU A 31 -22.46 -17.59 -14.95
CA LEU A 31 -21.62 -18.64 -14.36
C LEU A 31 -21.49 -18.47 -12.84
N ALA A 32 -21.25 -17.24 -12.36
CA ALA A 32 -21.13 -16.94 -10.93
C ALA A 32 -22.40 -17.32 -10.15
N ASN A 33 -23.57 -17.11 -10.74
CA ASN A 33 -24.87 -17.45 -10.15
C ASN A 33 -25.11 -18.95 -9.97
N ARG A 34 -24.32 -19.80 -10.64
CA ARG A 34 -24.44 -21.27 -10.58
C ARG A 34 -23.21 -21.94 -9.97
N THR A 35 -22.19 -21.17 -9.63
CA THR A 35 -20.93 -21.69 -9.06
C THR A 35 -20.98 -21.61 -7.54
N PRO A 36 -20.99 -22.76 -6.82
CA PRO A 36 -20.94 -22.75 -5.37
C PRO A 36 -19.64 -22.13 -4.86
N ALA A 37 -19.71 -21.34 -3.78
CA ALA A 37 -18.53 -20.79 -3.13
C ALA A 37 -17.84 -21.86 -2.27
N PRO A 38 -16.57 -22.24 -2.57
CA PRO A 38 -15.86 -23.30 -1.85
C PRO A 38 -15.85 -23.16 -0.33
N GLN A 39 -15.81 -21.94 0.18
CA GLN A 39 -15.70 -21.62 1.60
C GLN A 39 -16.98 -20.95 2.14
N SER A 40 -18.13 -21.28 1.54
CA SER A 40 -19.46 -20.79 1.93
C SER A 40 -19.76 -20.89 3.43
N GLU A 41 -19.29 -21.91 4.13
CA GLU A 41 -19.45 -22.03 5.60
C GLU A 41 -18.70 -20.93 6.38
N ALA A 42 -17.57 -20.46 5.85
CA ALA A 42 -16.77 -19.42 6.48
C ALA A 42 -17.43 -18.05 6.35
N HIS A 43 -18.06 -17.74 5.21
CA HIS A 43 -18.58 -16.40 4.91
C HIS A 43 -20.09 -16.27 4.67
N GLY A 44 -20.83 -17.36 4.57
CA GLY A 44 -22.28 -17.39 4.52
C GLY A 44 -22.90 -17.19 3.14
N TYR A 45 -22.10 -17.05 2.08
CA TYR A 45 -22.58 -16.93 0.70
C TYR A 45 -22.51 -18.28 0.01
N GLN A 46 -23.64 -18.74 -0.54
CA GLN A 46 -23.73 -20.08 -1.14
C GLN A 46 -23.11 -20.13 -2.53
N TYR A 47 -23.33 -19.08 -3.34
CA TYR A 47 -22.80 -18.96 -4.69
C TYR A 47 -21.89 -17.73 -4.83
N ILE A 48 -20.98 -17.76 -5.81
CA ILE A 48 -20.13 -16.60 -6.12
C ILE A 48 -20.97 -15.37 -6.49
N GLY A 49 -22.08 -15.56 -7.21
CA GLY A 49 -23.01 -14.49 -7.54
C GLY A 49 -23.60 -13.78 -6.31
N ASP A 50 -23.73 -14.47 -5.17
CA ASP A 50 -24.21 -13.85 -3.93
C ASP A 50 -23.17 -12.89 -3.34
N ILE A 51 -21.88 -13.23 -3.46
CA ILE A 51 -20.77 -12.34 -3.08
C ILE A 51 -20.81 -11.07 -3.96
N MET A 52 -20.96 -11.24 -5.28
CA MET A 52 -21.05 -10.12 -6.22
C MET A 52 -22.24 -9.18 -5.91
N ARG A 53 -23.40 -9.75 -5.55
CA ARG A 53 -24.58 -8.97 -5.10
C ARG A 53 -24.31 -8.21 -3.81
N ALA A 54 -23.65 -8.84 -2.85
CA ALA A 54 -23.32 -8.23 -1.57
C ALA A 54 -22.34 -7.04 -1.70
N LEU A 55 -21.59 -6.97 -2.81
CA LEU A 55 -20.70 -5.87 -3.17
C LEU A 55 -21.39 -4.71 -3.92
N ASN A 56 -22.67 -4.84 -4.30
CA ASN A 56 -23.37 -3.77 -5.00
C ASN A 56 -23.38 -2.46 -4.18
N PRO A 57 -23.03 -1.30 -4.78
CA PRO A 57 -22.99 -0.03 -4.06
C PRO A 57 -24.30 0.28 -3.34
N LEU A 58 -24.19 0.64 -2.05
CA LEU A 58 -25.27 1.03 -1.12
C LEU A 58 -26.36 -0.02 -0.84
N SER A 59 -26.64 -0.91 -1.77
CA SER A 59 -27.69 -1.93 -1.69
C SER A 59 -27.17 -3.27 -1.18
N GLY A 60 -25.93 -3.62 -1.54
CA GLY A 60 -25.25 -4.81 -1.08
C GLY A 60 -25.00 -4.78 0.44
N GLU A 61 -25.23 -5.90 1.10
CA GLU A 61 -25.03 -5.99 2.55
C GLU A 61 -23.56 -5.88 2.95
N PHE A 62 -22.65 -6.54 2.23
CA PHE A 62 -21.22 -6.53 2.54
C PHE A 62 -20.60 -5.16 2.28
N TYR A 63 -21.04 -4.48 1.22
CA TYR A 63 -20.70 -3.07 0.97
C TYR A 63 -21.05 -2.18 2.18
N ARG A 64 -22.28 -2.29 2.70
CA ARG A 64 -22.74 -1.50 3.86
C ARG A 64 -22.05 -1.90 5.16
N GLU A 65 -21.80 -3.19 5.36
CA GLU A 65 -21.08 -3.69 6.51
C GLU A 65 -19.65 -3.15 6.54
N ALA A 66 -18.93 -3.19 5.43
CA ALA A 66 -17.59 -2.64 5.32
C ALA A 66 -17.54 -1.14 5.65
N LEU A 67 -18.59 -0.37 5.31
CA LEU A 67 -18.70 1.02 5.75
C LEU A 67 -18.78 1.16 7.28
N GLN A 68 -19.50 0.26 7.97
CA GLN A 68 -19.52 0.25 9.44
C GLN A 68 -18.19 -0.21 10.03
N VAL A 69 -17.55 -1.21 9.42
CA VAL A 69 -16.20 -1.65 9.80
C VAL A 69 -15.20 -0.51 9.70
N SER A 70 -15.31 0.30 8.66
CA SER A 70 -14.46 1.47 8.48
C SER A 70 -14.60 2.49 9.62
N ARG A 71 -15.76 2.57 10.28
CA ARG A 71 -15.99 3.54 11.38
C ARG A 71 -15.30 3.10 12.65
N TYR A 72 -15.57 1.90 13.14
CA TYR A 72 -14.97 1.46 14.40
C TYR A 72 -13.46 1.17 14.25
N THR A 73 -12.97 0.87 13.04
CA THR A 73 -11.52 0.78 12.79
C THR A 73 -10.85 2.17 12.77
N ARG A 74 -11.58 3.25 12.44
CA ARG A 74 -11.12 4.63 12.66
C ARG A 74 -11.20 5.05 14.12
N GLU A 75 -12.18 4.58 14.88
CA GLU A 75 -12.19 4.78 16.33
C GLU A 75 -10.94 4.16 16.98
N MET A 76 -10.54 2.95 16.57
CA MET A 76 -9.28 2.34 17.00
C MET A 76 -8.06 3.24 16.70
N PHE A 77 -8.02 3.85 15.52
CA PHE A 77 -6.99 4.82 15.16
C PHE A 77 -7.03 6.06 16.05
N CYS A 78 -8.21 6.67 16.25
CA CYS A 78 -8.38 7.86 17.07
C CYS A 78 -8.02 7.63 18.55
N LEU A 79 -8.21 6.41 19.07
CA LEU A 79 -7.74 6.05 20.41
C LEU A 79 -6.21 6.23 20.54
N MET A 80 -5.46 5.87 19.50
CA MET A 80 -4.00 5.90 19.52
C MET A 80 -3.41 7.23 19.04
N GLU A 81 -4.03 7.86 18.04
CA GLU A 81 -3.47 9.02 17.32
C GLU A 81 -4.36 10.29 17.43
N GLY A 82 -5.41 10.24 18.25
CA GLY A 82 -6.30 11.35 18.58
C GLY A 82 -7.45 11.55 17.59
N ARG A 83 -7.17 11.71 16.29
CA ARG A 83 -8.19 11.93 15.24
C ARG A 83 -7.72 11.44 13.87
N HIS A 84 -8.65 11.12 12.98
CA HIS A 84 -8.38 10.64 11.62
C HIS A 84 -8.78 11.67 10.54
N VAL A 85 -8.07 11.81 9.41
CA VAL A 85 -6.81 11.14 9.01
C VAL A 85 -5.55 11.89 9.47
N HIS A 86 -5.70 13.14 9.91
CA HIS A 86 -4.60 13.98 10.37
C HIS A 86 -4.41 13.80 11.89
N PRO A 87 -3.47 12.97 12.35
CA PRO A 87 -3.31 12.69 13.77
C PRO A 87 -2.98 13.97 14.55
N SER A 88 -3.36 13.99 15.83
CA SER A 88 -3.14 15.15 16.71
C SER A 88 -2.20 14.88 17.87
N THR A 89 -1.86 13.63 18.15
CA THR A 89 -1.05 13.24 19.31
C THR A 89 0.34 12.71 18.94
N LEU A 90 0.73 12.72 17.66
CA LEU A 90 2.08 12.32 17.23
C LEU A 90 3.04 13.51 17.26
N TYR A 91 4.21 13.31 17.85
CA TYR A 91 5.27 14.31 17.95
C TYR A 91 6.66 13.68 17.71
N PRO A 92 7.68 14.46 17.31
CA PRO A 92 9.05 13.99 17.47
C PRO A 92 9.32 13.67 18.95
N GLY A 93 9.91 12.50 19.21
CA GLY A 93 10.18 12.02 20.56
C GLY A 93 9.05 11.22 21.22
N GLY A 94 7.89 11.03 20.59
CA GLY A 94 6.85 10.13 21.09
C GLY A 94 5.41 10.58 20.82
N VAL A 95 4.50 10.30 21.75
CA VAL A 95 3.07 10.62 21.62
C VAL A 95 2.49 11.31 22.86
N GLY A 96 1.48 12.14 22.64
CA GLY A 96 0.66 12.75 23.70
C GLY A 96 -0.48 11.86 24.21
N THR A 97 -0.66 10.68 23.62
CA THR A 97 -1.69 9.71 24.01
C THR A 97 -1.40 9.14 25.40
N VAL A 98 -2.36 9.24 26.31
CA VAL A 98 -2.20 8.77 27.70
C VAL A 98 -2.36 7.26 27.77
N ALA A 99 -1.26 6.54 28.05
CA ALA A 99 -1.24 5.09 28.15
C ALA A 99 -1.99 4.62 29.41
N THR A 100 -3.16 3.97 29.23
CA THR A 100 -4.00 3.46 30.32
C THR A 100 -4.54 2.07 30.00
N ILE A 101 -4.93 1.31 31.04
CA ILE A 101 -5.63 0.03 30.85
C ILE A 101 -6.89 0.23 30.00
N GLN A 102 -7.67 1.28 30.29
CA GLN A 102 -8.90 1.61 29.57
C GLN A 102 -8.66 1.83 28.07
N LEU A 103 -7.64 2.61 27.71
CA LEU A 103 -7.26 2.85 26.31
C LEU A 103 -7.07 1.53 25.54
N PHE A 104 -6.27 0.63 26.11
CA PHE A 104 -5.95 -0.63 25.46
C PHE A 104 -7.13 -1.62 25.47
N THR A 105 -7.99 -1.63 26.49
CA THR A 105 -9.22 -2.45 26.47
C THR A 105 -10.24 -1.95 25.44
N ASP A 106 -10.35 -0.63 25.27
CA ASP A 106 -11.24 -0.01 24.27
C ASP A 106 -10.78 -0.32 22.85
N TYR A 107 -9.46 -0.31 22.62
CA TYR A 107 -8.84 -0.72 21.37
C TYR A 107 -9.02 -2.23 21.14
N TYR A 108 -8.67 -3.06 22.13
CA TYR A 108 -8.71 -4.52 22.03
C TYR A 108 -10.12 -5.05 21.71
N THR A 109 -11.15 -4.48 22.35
CA THR A 109 -12.55 -4.89 22.10
C THR A 109 -12.95 -4.66 20.64
N ARG A 110 -12.51 -3.54 20.03
CA ARG A 110 -12.75 -3.25 18.61
C ARG A 110 -11.87 -4.11 17.70
N LEU A 111 -10.62 -4.35 18.10
CA LEU A 111 -9.70 -5.24 17.39
C LEU A 111 -10.29 -6.65 17.28
N MET A 112 -10.83 -7.22 18.36
CA MET A 112 -11.42 -8.57 18.34
C MET A 112 -12.63 -8.69 17.40
N ARG A 113 -13.42 -7.62 17.24
CA ARG A 113 -14.48 -7.56 16.20
C ARG A 113 -13.88 -7.58 14.79
N TYR A 114 -12.79 -6.85 14.56
CA TYR A 114 -12.09 -6.87 13.27
C TYR A 114 -11.38 -8.20 13.00
N VAL A 115 -10.87 -8.89 14.02
CA VAL A 115 -10.31 -10.25 13.90
C VAL A 115 -11.39 -11.21 13.40
N GLU A 116 -12.59 -11.20 13.98
CA GLU A 116 -13.70 -12.04 13.50
C GLU A 116 -14.12 -11.69 12.07
N PHE A 117 -14.15 -10.40 11.72
CA PHE A 117 -14.35 -9.93 10.35
C PHE A 117 -13.28 -10.49 9.39
N CYS A 118 -12.00 -10.46 9.77
CA CYS A 118 -10.90 -11.01 8.97
C CYS A 118 -11.07 -12.50 8.66
N LYS A 119 -11.58 -13.28 9.62
CA LYS A 119 -11.86 -14.72 9.42
C LYS A 119 -12.93 -14.99 8.35
N ARG A 120 -13.74 -13.99 8.04
CA ARG A 120 -14.79 -14.07 7.02
C ARG A 120 -14.31 -13.55 5.66
N ILE A 121 -13.60 -12.42 5.64
CA ILE A 121 -13.24 -11.76 4.37
C ILE A 121 -12.12 -12.48 3.62
N VAL A 122 -11.15 -13.08 4.31
CA VAL A 122 -10.05 -13.81 3.66
C VAL A 122 -10.60 -14.93 2.75
N PRO A 123 -11.42 -15.86 3.26
CA PRO A 123 -12.00 -16.90 2.41
C PRO A 123 -12.99 -16.34 1.36
N LEU A 124 -13.75 -15.29 1.69
CA LEU A 124 -14.68 -14.65 0.74
C LEU A 124 -13.95 -14.11 -0.50
N HIS A 125 -12.84 -13.40 -0.30
CA HIS A 125 -12.06 -12.87 -1.41
C HIS A 125 -11.27 -13.96 -2.14
N ASP A 126 -10.78 -14.99 -1.44
CA ASP A 126 -10.15 -16.13 -2.11
C ASP A 126 -11.13 -16.81 -3.07
N ASP A 127 -12.37 -17.06 -2.63
CA ASP A 127 -13.42 -17.66 -3.47
C ASP A 127 -13.74 -16.77 -4.69
N LEU A 128 -13.95 -15.47 -4.47
CA LEU A 128 -14.22 -14.51 -5.54
C LEU A 128 -13.05 -14.40 -6.53
N PHE A 129 -11.82 -14.27 -6.06
CA PHE A 129 -10.65 -14.07 -6.91
C PHE A 129 -10.24 -15.33 -7.66
N ASN A 130 -10.36 -16.51 -7.03
CA ASN A 130 -10.16 -17.79 -7.73
C ASN A 130 -11.21 -17.96 -8.83
N PHE A 131 -12.48 -17.62 -8.56
CA PHE A 131 -13.52 -17.67 -9.58
C PHE A 131 -13.19 -16.84 -10.82
N PHE A 132 -12.60 -15.64 -10.67
CA PHE A 132 -12.23 -14.83 -11.84
C PHE A 132 -11.15 -15.48 -12.71
N TYR A 133 -10.21 -16.22 -12.12
CA TYR A 133 -9.24 -17.01 -12.90
C TYR A 133 -9.89 -18.17 -13.64
N ASP A 134 -10.85 -18.84 -13.01
CA ASP A 134 -11.52 -19.99 -13.61
C ASP A 134 -12.53 -19.57 -14.71
N ALA A 135 -13.29 -18.50 -14.45
CA ALA A 135 -14.33 -18.00 -15.34
C ALA A 135 -13.78 -17.30 -16.59
N MET A 136 -12.57 -16.73 -16.51
CA MET A 136 -11.92 -16.04 -17.62
C MET A 136 -10.48 -16.55 -17.78
N PRO A 137 -10.26 -17.68 -18.47
CA PRO A 137 -8.92 -18.21 -18.68
C PRO A 137 -7.97 -17.16 -19.30
N GLY A 138 -6.83 -16.91 -18.65
CA GLY A 138 -5.88 -15.87 -19.04
C GLY A 138 -6.02 -14.57 -18.24
N TYR A 139 -6.99 -14.46 -17.32
CA TYR A 139 -7.14 -13.28 -16.45
C TYR A 139 -5.91 -13.03 -15.57
N GLU A 140 -5.00 -14.01 -15.46
CA GLU A 140 -3.69 -13.87 -14.83
C GLU A 140 -2.81 -12.78 -15.48
N GLU A 141 -3.09 -12.40 -16.74
CA GLU A 141 -2.39 -11.33 -17.46
C GLU A 141 -2.92 -9.92 -17.14
N VAL A 142 -4.11 -9.79 -16.56
CA VAL A 142 -4.70 -8.47 -16.25
C VAL A 142 -3.85 -7.72 -15.22
N GLY A 143 -3.31 -6.57 -15.64
CA GLY A 143 -2.39 -5.77 -14.85
C GLY A 143 -1.08 -6.47 -14.51
N ARG A 144 -0.69 -7.52 -15.26
CA ARG A 144 0.55 -8.26 -15.02
C ARG A 144 1.77 -7.36 -15.27
N ARG A 145 2.75 -7.46 -14.38
CA ARG A 145 4.06 -6.82 -14.48
C ARG A 145 5.16 -7.82 -14.18
N ARG A 146 6.38 -7.51 -14.63
CA ARG A 146 7.60 -8.10 -14.07
C ARG A 146 7.61 -7.86 -12.56
N VAL A 147 8.04 -8.85 -11.78
CA VAL A 147 8.15 -8.71 -10.32
C VAL A 147 9.28 -7.73 -10.00
N LEU A 148 8.91 -6.47 -9.76
CA LEU A 148 9.79 -5.36 -9.38
C LEU A 148 9.19 -4.70 -8.14
N LEU A 149 9.26 -5.38 -6.99
CA LEU A 149 8.57 -4.95 -5.78
C LEU A 149 9.51 -4.24 -4.81
N GLY A 150 9.05 -3.11 -4.26
CA GLY A 150 9.72 -2.41 -3.16
C GLY A 150 8.88 -2.39 -1.90
N CYS A 151 9.48 -2.74 -0.76
CA CYS A 151 8.93 -2.56 0.58
C CYS A 151 9.98 -1.97 1.51
N TRP A 152 9.61 -0.97 2.29
CA TRP A 152 10.54 -0.25 3.16
C TRP A 152 10.40 -0.61 4.64
N GLY A 153 9.64 -1.66 4.92
CA GLY A 153 9.41 -2.18 6.26
C GLY A 153 8.46 -1.33 7.08
N ALA A 154 7.82 -1.94 8.07
CA ALA A 154 6.86 -1.28 8.94
C ALA A 154 6.83 -1.92 10.33
N PHE A 155 6.28 -1.15 11.28
CA PHE A 155 6.17 -1.51 12.69
C PHE A 155 7.55 -1.75 13.29
N ASN A 156 8.14 -0.67 13.81
CA ASN A 156 9.42 -0.74 14.49
C ASN A 156 9.33 -1.62 15.73
N ASP A 157 10.33 -2.46 15.95
CA ASP A 157 10.53 -3.15 17.22
C ASP A 157 11.26 -2.20 18.19
N PRO A 158 10.60 -1.74 19.28
CA PRO A 158 11.21 -0.82 20.24
C PRO A 158 12.38 -1.43 21.02
N GLU A 159 12.54 -2.76 21.03
CA GLU A 159 13.71 -3.41 21.65
C GLU A 159 14.99 -3.26 20.79
N HIS A 160 14.84 -2.82 19.53
CA HIS A 160 15.93 -2.73 18.56
C HIS A 160 16.05 -1.37 17.88
N CYS A 161 14.95 -0.65 17.65
CA CYS A 161 14.93 0.59 16.90
C CYS A 161 15.26 1.81 17.75
N ASP A 162 16.46 2.35 17.55
CA ASP A 162 16.98 3.57 18.17
C ASP A 162 16.90 4.80 17.23
N PHE A 163 16.34 4.61 16.03
CA PHE A 163 16.28 5.60 14.94
C PHE A 163 17.65 6.16 14.51
N ASN A 164 18.76 5.52 14.89
CA ASN A 164 20.09 5.95 14.50
C ASN A 164 20.44 5.41 13.11
N TYR A 165 20.86 6.29 12.20
CA TYR A 165 21.26 5.92 10.84
C TYR A 165 22.34 4.84 10.83
N LYS A 166 23.31 4.91 11.75
CA LYS A 166 24.42 3.94 11.82
C LYS A 166 23.95 2.52 12.10
N ASN A 167 22.81 2.38 12.77
CA ASN A 167 22.20 1.11 13.13
C ASN A 167 21.00 0.76 12.22
N MET A 168 20.73 1.57 11.19
CA MET A 168 19.53 1.47 10.36
C MET A 168 19.35 0.13 9.67
N THR A 169 20.42 -0.46 9.19
CA THR A 169 20.41 -1.82 8.65
C THR A 169 19.95 -2.85 9.68
N ASN A 170 20.36 -2.70 10.95
CA ASN A 170 20.09 -3.67 11.99
C ASN A 170 18.65 -3.56 12.50
N TRP A 171 18.20 -2.35 12.88
CA TRP A 171 16.83 -2.19 13.36
C TRP A 171 15.80 -2.32 12.23
N GLY A 172 16.14 -1.96 11.00
CA GLY A 172 15.27 -2.16 9.85
C GLY A 172 14.93 -3.64 9.63
N ARG A 173 15.90 -4.53 9.80
CA ARG A 173 15.70 -5.99 9.75
C ARG A 173 14.86 -6.57 10.88
N LYS A 174 14.59 -5.79 11.93
CA LYS A 174 13.79 -6.18 13.11
C LYS A 174 12.36 -5.67 13.05
N MET A 175 12.00 -4.91 12.03
CA MET A 175 10.61 -4.50 11.79
C MET A 175 9.68 -5.71 11.64
N PHE A 176 8.45 -5.60 12.15
CA PHE A 176 7.44 -6.67 12.03
C PHE A 176 6.82 -6.78 10.63
N VAL A 177 7.23 -5.92 9.69
CA VAL A 177 7.15 -6.14 8.25
C VAL A 177 8.57 -5.89 7.73
N THR A 178 9.18 -6.90 7.10
CA THR A 178 10.59 -6.80 6.73
C THR A 178 10.76 -5.92 5.47
N PRO A 179 11.70 -4.97 5.48
CA PRO A 179 12.06 -4.22 4.27
C PRO A 179 12.66 -5.14 3.21
N GLY A 180 12.47 -4.81 1.94
CA GLY A 180 13.19 -5.47 0.88
C GLY A 180 12.89 -4.96 -0.53
N VAL A 181 13.84 -5.23 -1.42
CA VAL A 181 13.66 -5.10 -2.87
C VAL A 181 13.61 -6.51 -3.46
N VAL A 182 12.53 -6.82 -4.18
CA VAL A 182 12.33 -8.13 -4.82
C VAL A 182 12.31 -7.94 -6.33
N VAL A 183 13.24 -8.62 -7.01
CA VAL A 183 13.36 -8.61 -8.48
C VAL A 183 13.25 -10.03 -8.98
N ASP A 184 12.30 -10.28 -9.88
CA ASP A 184 12.03 -11.60 -10.48
C ASP A 184 11.89 -12.72 -9.43
N GLY A 185 11.19 -12.41 -8.34
CA GLY A 185 10.93 -13.33 -7.22
C GLY A 185 12.10 -13.54 -6.25
N LYS A 186 13.24 -12.86 -6.44
CA LYS A 186 14.42 -12.95 -5.57
C LYS A 186 14.53 -11.73 -4.66
N LEU A 187 14.74 -11.95 -3.37
CA LEU A 187 15.06 -10.89 -2.42
C LEU A 187 16.50 -10.39 -2.68
N VAL A 188 16.62 -9.22 -3.32
CA VAL A 188 17.91 -8.62 -3.69
C VAL A 188 18.62 -8.06 -2.46
N THR A 189 17.87 -7.37 -1.60
CA THR A 189 18.38 -6.80 -0.35
C THR A 189 17.22 -6.54 0.62
N ASN A 190 17.50 -6.62 1.92
CA ASN A 190 16.66 -6.15 3.02
C ASN A 190 17.37 -5.10 3.88
N ASP A 191 18.43 -4.50 3.33
CA ASP A 191 19.27 -3.50 4.00
C ASP A 191 18.77 -2.09 3.67
N LEU A 192 18.18 -1.42 4.67
CA LEU A 192 17.62 -0.08 4.51
C LEU A 192 18.65 0.96 4.05
N VAL A 193 19.93 0.84 4.41
CA VAL A 193 20.98 1.77 3.93
C VAL A 193 21.21 1.58 2.43
N LYS A 194 21.29 0.33 1.96
CA LYS A 194 21.43 0.03 0.53
C LYS A 194 20.19 0.45 -0.25
N ILE A 195 19.00 0.25 0.32
CA ILE A 195 17.75 0.68 -0.30
C ILE A 195 17.73 2.21 -0.45
N ASN A 196 18.08 2.94 0.61
CA ASN A 196 18.24 4.41 0.62
C ASN A 196 19.17 4.89 -0.49
N LEU A 197 20.40 4.38 -0.51
CA LEU A 197 21.42 4.84 -1.45
C LEU A 197 21.10 4.48 -2.91
N GLY A 198 20.22 3.51 -3.15
CA GLY A 198 19.71 3.16 -4.48
C GLY A 198 18.62 4.11 -5.01
N LEU A 199 18.05 5.01 -4.19
CA LEU A 199 16.98 5.89 -4.64
C LEU A 199 17.46 6.92 -5.68
N ARG A 200 16.73 7.04 -6.79
CA ARG A 200 16.96 8.04 -7.84
C ARG A 200 15.63 8.66 -8.24
N ILE A 201 15.54 9.98 -8.15
CA ILE A 201 14.39 10.72 -8.66
C ILE A 201 14.77 11.22 -10.05
N LEU A 202 14.19 10.57 -11.05
CA LEU A 202 14.35 10.98 -12.44
C LEU A 202 13.17 11.86 -12.86
N LEU A 203 13.38 12.57 -13.96
CA LEU A 203 12.34 13.24 -14.73
C LEU A 203 12.17 12.52 -16.07
N GLY A 204 11.71 13.22 -17.10
CA GLY A 204 11.47 12.68 -18.44
C GLY A 204 10.20 13.31 -18.99
N SER A 205 9.07 12.91 -18.42
CA SER A 205 7.74 13.37 -18.83
C SER A 205 6.98 14.17 -17.77
N SER A 206 7.72 14.81 -16.86
CA SER A 206 7.17 15.55 -15.72
C SER A 206 7.23 17.07 -15.93
N PHE A 207 6.29 17.82 -15.36
CA PHE A 207 6.24 19.29 -15.41
C PHE A 207 7.24 19.97 -14.45
N TYR A 208 8.52 19.59 -14.52
CA TYR A 208 9.60 20.16 -13.71
C TYR A 208 10.84 20.42 -14.57
N GLU A 209 11.63 21.40 -14.17
CA GLU A 209 13.02 21.51 -14.61
C GLU A 209 13.91 20.59 -13.78
N ASP A 210 14.98 20.10 -14.41
CA ASP A 210 15.98 19.33 -13.70
C ASP A 210 16.86 20.24 -12.81
N TRP A 211 17.33 19.70 -11.69
CA TRP A 211 18.15 20.41 -10.71
C TRP A 211 19.66 20.15 -10.90
N ASP A 212 20.08 19.80 -12.11
CA ASP A 212 21.49 19.75 -12.44
C ASP A 212 22.12 21.13 -12.33
N GLY A 213 23.30 21.19 -11.70
CA GLY A 213 23.97 22.45 -11.36
C GLY A 213 23.47 23.14 -10.08
N GLN A 214 22.39 22.68 -9.46
CA GLN A 214 21.98 23.17 -8.13
C GLN A 214 22.93 22.68 -7.03
N GLU A 215 22.88 23.33 -5.86
CA GLU A 215 23.64 22.96 -4.67
C GLU A 215 23.36 21.50 -4.26
N ILE A 216 24.42 20.79 -3.86
CA ILE A 216 24.34 19.47 -3.23
C ILE A 216 24.29 19.67 -1.72
N PHE A 217 23.16 19.30 -1.10
CA PHE A 217 22.99 19.39 0.34
C PHE A 217 23.75 18.27 1.09
N VAL A 218 23.82 17.09 0.48
CA VAL A 218 24.35 15.86 1.11
C VAL A 218 25.21 15.13 0.09
N ASP A 219 26.53 15.21 0.23
CA ASP A 219 27.48 14.46 -0.61
C ASP A 219 27.76 13.05 -0.07
N LYS A 220 27.67 12.87 1.26
CA LYS A 220 27.83 11.59 1.95
C LYS A 220 26.77 11.38 3.03
N ASP A 221 26.37 10.13 3.21
CA ASP A 221 25.49 9.73 4.31
C ASP A 221 26.25 9.70 5.66
N PRO A 222 25.57 9.50 6.80
CA PRO A 222 26.22 9.40 8.11
C PRO A 222 27.22 8.24 8.29
N LEU A 223 27.28 7.31 7.34
CA LEU A 223 28.25 6.21 7.28
C LEU A 223 29.41 6.49 6.32
N GLY A 224 29.40 7.64 5.64
CA GLY A 224 30.44 8.07 4.70
C GLY A 224 30.24 7.57 3.26
N ASN A 225 29.12 6.91 2.96
CA ASN A 225 28.81 6.43 1.62
C ASN A 225 28.42 7.62 0.71
N PRO A 226 28.81 7.61 -0.57
CA PRO A 226 28.44 8.68 -1.50
C PRO A 226 26.93 8.72 -1.73
N VAL A 227 26.37 9.93 -1.75
CA VAL A 227 24.95 10.19 -2.04
C VAL A 227 24.83 10.88 -3.39
N ASP A 228 23.98 10.33 -4.25
CA ASP A 228 23.79 10.82 -5.61
C ASP A 228 23.07 12.17 -5.67
N ARG A 229 23.34 12.98 -6.69
CA ARG A 229 22.62 14.24 -6.97
C ARG A 229 21.12 14.02 -7.17
N LYS A 230 20.73 12.89 -7.76
CA LYS A 230 19.33 12.52 -7.98
C LYS A 230 18.69 11.86 -6.76
N HIS A 231 19.41 11.66 -5.66
CA HIS A 231 18.83 11.17 -4.41
C HIS A 231 17.92 12.24 -3.79
N PRO A 232 16.79 11.88 -3.13
CA PRO A 232 15.86 12.86 -2.54
C PRO A 232 16.49 13.90 -1.61
N TRP A 233 17.57 13.57 -0.90
CA TRP A 233 18.31 14.56 -0.09
C TRP A 233 18.85 15.76 -0.89
N ASN A 234 19.15 15.57 -2.18
CA ASN A 234 19.78 16.56 -3.05
C ASN A 234 18.82 17.12 -4.12
N GLN A 235 17.55 16.74 -4.05
CA GLN A 235 16.56 17.20 -5.00
C GLN A 235 16.21 18.67 -4.76
N HIS A 236 16.05 19.42 -5.85
CA HIS A 236 15.37 20.71 -5.86
C HIS A 236 14.12 20.59 -6.74
N THR A 237 12.95 20.90 -6.18
CA THR A 237 11.69 20.84 -6.94
C THR A 237 11.47 22.17 -7.66
N ILE A 238 11.72 22.21 -8.98
CA ILE A 238 11.59 23.40 -9.81
C ILE A 238 10.38 23.22 -10.75
N PRO A 239 9.16 23.66 -10.38
CA PRO A 239 7.97 23.42 -11.18
C PRO A 239 7.97 24.23 -12.48
N ARG A 240 7.62 23.57 -13.58
CA ARG A 240 7.50 24.19 -14.91
C ARG A 240 6.16 23.83 -15.54
N PRO A 241 5.08 24.59 -15.23
CA PRO A 241 3.79 24.39 -15.86
C PRO A 241 3.91 24.47 -17.38
N ALA A 242 3.39 23.45 -18.07
CA ALA A 242 3.40 23.37 -19.52
C ALA A 242 2.08 22.78 -20.04
N LYS A 243 1.79 22.99 -21.33
CA LYS A 243 0.70 22.29 -22.00
C LYS A 243 1.02 20.79 -22.01
N ARG A 244 0.03 19.96 -21.64
CA ARG A 244 0.17 18.50 -21.68
C ARG A 244 0.44 18.01 -23.10
N ASP A 245 1.53 17.27 -23.26
CA ASP A 245 1.95 16.60 -24.49
C ASP A 245 2.41 15.18 -24.16
N PHE A 246 1.68 14.16 -24.66
CA PHE A 246 2.00 12.76 -24.40
C PHE A 246 3.28 12.28 -25.10
N SER A 247 3.84 13.08 -26.02
CA SER A 247 5.17 12.85 -26.59
C SER A 247 6.30 13.54 -25.80
N GLY A 248 5.96 14.40 -24.83
CA GLY A 248 6.89 15.13 -23.97
C GLY A 248 6.46 15.08 -22.50
N ALA A 249 6.27 16.25 -21.88
CA ALA A 249 5.78 16.34 -20.51
C ALA A 249 4.25 16.25 -20.44
N TYR A 250 3.74 15.33 -19.62
CA TYR A 250 2.29 15.10 -19.50
C TYR A 250 1.76 14.91 -18.08
N SER A 251 2.62 14.92 -17.05
CA SER A 251 2.19 14.72 -15.67
C SER A 251 2.97 15.58 -14.68
N TRP A 252 2.38 15.79 -13.50
CA TRP A 252 3.08 16.33 -12.32
C TRP A 252 3.74 15.23 -11.48
N THR A 253 3.54 13.95 -11.80
CA THR A 253 4.30 12.88 -11.14
C THR A 253 5.72 12.86 -11.69
N MET A 254 6.71 12.77 -10.80
CA MET A 254 8.11 12.49 -11.16
C MET A 254 8.31 11.01 -11.47
N SER A 255 9.54 10.60 -11.78
CA SER A 255 9.90 9.21 -12.07
C SER A 255 10.91 8.64 -11.07
N PRO A 256 10.48 8.29 -9.83
CA PRO A 256 11.33 7.52 -8.91
C PRO A 256 11.73 6.18 -9.52
N ARG A 257 13.02 5.86 -9.39
CA ARG A 257 13.62 4.59 -9.77
C ARG A 257 14.55 4.11 -8.66
N TRP A 258 14.75 2.80 -8.61
CA TRP A 258 15.76 2.18 -7.75
C TRP A 258 16.92 1.71 -8.60
N PHE A 259 18.10 2.28 -8.35
CA PHE A 259 19.32 1.93 -9.05
C PHE A 259 19.98 0.72 -8.39
N ASP A 260 20.08 -0.39 -9.14
CA ASP A 260 20.65 -1.65 -8.65
C ASP A 260 22.18 -1.76 -8.82
N GLY A 261 22.82 -0.67 -9.26
CA GLY A 261 24.23 -0.64 -9.66
C GLY A 261 24.43 -0.69 -11.17
N LYS A 262 23.37 -1.00 -11.95
CA LYS A 262 23.41 -1.07 -13.41
C LYS A 262 22.21 -0.38 -14.06
N ASP A 263 21.00 -0.75 -13.65
CA ASP A 263 19.75 -0.36 -14.27
C ASP A 263 18.90 0.48 -13.30
N TYR A 264 18.06 1.38 -13.85
CA TYR A 264 17.11 2.19 -13.08
C TYR A 264 15.75 1.49 -13.05
N LEU A 265 15.50 0.69 -12.02
CA LEU A 265 14.31 -0.16 -11.93
C LEU A 265 13.08 0.67 -11.56
N ALA A 266 12.02 0.55 -12.37
CA ALA A 266 10.69 1.08 -12.07
C ALA A 266 9.96 0.14 -11.08
N LEU A 267 10.43 0.16 -9.82
CA LEU A 267 9.78 -0.59 -8.75
C LEU A 267 8.33 -0.13 -8.56
N ASP A 268 7.46 -1.08 -8.28
CA ASP A 268 6.10 -0.86 -7.84
C ASP A 268 5.90 -1.43 -6.43
N THR A 269 4.82 -1.00 -5.78
CA THR A 269 4.55 -1.42 -4.40
C THR A 269 3.60 -2.61 -4.33
N GLY A 270 3.14 -3.13 -5.47
CA GLY A 270 2.09 -4.14 -5.52
C GLY A 270 0.80 -3.69 -4.82
N GLY A 271 0.51 -2.39 -4.85
CA GLY A 271 -0.60 -1.76 -4.10
C GLY A 271 -0.37 -1.68 -2.58
N GLY A 272 0.85 -1.97 -2.13
CA GLY A 272 1.32 -2.01 -0.75
C GLY A 272 1.42 -3.43 -0.20
N PRO A 273 0.29 -4.12 0.03
CA PRO A 273 0.25 -5.46 0.61
C PRO A 273 1.11 -6.51 -0.09
N LEU A 274 1.08 -6.59 -1.42
CA LEU A 274 1.84 -7.60 -2.15
C LEU A 274 3.35 -7.41 -1.95
N ALA A 275 3.85 -6.17 -2.03
CA ALA A 275 5.26 -5.89 -1.81
C ALA A 275 5.68 -6.04 -0.35
N ARG A 276 4.77 -6.00 0.64
CA ARG A 276 5.13 -6.28 2.05
C ARG A 276 5.26 -7.76 2.33
N LEU A 277 4.25 -8.53 1.89
CA LEU A 277 4.17 -9.95 2.17
C LEU A 277 5.32 -10.72 1.50
N TRP A 278 5.73 -10.31 0.31
CA TRP A 278 6.76 -11.00 -0.47
C TRP A 278 8.17 -11.00 0.17
N PRO A 279 8.83 -9.85 0.43
CA PRO A 279 10.12 -9.83 1.12
C PRO A 279 10.01 -10.30 2.57
N THR A 280 8.89 -10.06 3.26
CA THR A 280 8.67 -10.63 4.60
C THR A 280 8.74 -12.16 4.55
N ALA A 281 7.98 -12.79 3.63
CA ALA A 281 8.01 -14.23 3.41
C ALA A 281 9.42 -14.74 3.11
N LEU A 282 10.08 -14.16 2.10
CA LEU A 282 11.40 -14.60 1.63
C LEU A 282 12.51 -14.40 2.68
N SER A 283 12.41 -13.36 3.51
CA SER A 283 13.43 -13.04 4.50
C SER A 283 13.48 -14.04 5.65
N GLY A 284 12.33 -14.62 6.02
CA GLY A 284 12.20 -15.49 7.19
C GLY A 284 12.50 -14.78 8.52
N LEU A 285 12.53 -13.43 8.56
CA LEU A 285 12.99 -12.68 9.74
C LEU A 285 11.89 -12.42 10.79
N VAL A 286 10.62 -12.49 10.41
CA VAL A 286 9.49 -12.21 11.29
C VAL A 286 8.93 -13.50 11.89
N ASP A 287 8.96 -13.62 13.21
CA ASP A 287 8.20 -14.61 13.98
C ASP A 287 7.77 -13.98 15.31
N ILE A 288 6.47 -13.70 15.44
CA ILE A 288 5.84 -13.18 16.67
C ILE A 288 4.71 -14.08 17.16
N GLY A 289 4.68 -15.34 16.71
CA GLY A 289 3.61 -16.30 16.99
C GLY A 289 2.31 -16.02 16.22
N THR A 290 1.77 -14.80 16.28
CA THR A 290 0.58 -14.41 15.52
C THR A 290 0.87 -14.21 14.02
N VAL A 291 2.13 -13.92 13.68
CA VAL A 291 2.62 -13.86 12.30
C VAL A 291 3.98 -14.56 12.22
N LYS A 292 4.18 -15.35 11.18
CA LYS A 292 5.44 -16.05 10.91
C LYS A 292 5.79 -16.09 9.44
N ALA A 293 6.97 -15.61 9.09
CA ALA A 293 7.58 -15.80 7.78
C ALA A 293 8.22 -17.19 7.70
N THR A 294 7.93 -17.95 6.65
CA THR A 294 8.38 -19.36 6.50
C THR A 294 9.57 -19.53 5.55
N GLY A 295 10.03 -18.44 4.93
CA GLY A 295 10.99 -18.45 3.82
C GLY A 295 10.33 -18.54 2.43
N HIS A 296 9.05 -18.91 2.35
CA HIS A 296 8.30 -19.07 1.09
C HIS A 296 6.82 -18.66 1.16
N SER A 297 6.34 -18.33 2.36
CA SER A 297 4.98 -17.89 2.67
C SER A 297 4.97 -17.04 3.94
N VAL A 298 3.80 -16.49 4.27
CA VAL A 298 3.52 -15.87 5.57
C VAL A 298 2.34 -16.57 6.21
N GLN A 299 2.55 -17.14 7.39
CA GLN A 299 1.49 -17.67 8.25
C GLN A 299 0.94 -16.57 9.15
N ILE A 300 -0.39 -16.46 9.22
CA ILE A 300 -1.14 -15.45 9.98
C ILE A 300 -2.13 -16.19 10.87
N ASN A 301 -1.89 -16.16 12.18
CA ASN A 301 -2.66 -16.88 13.17
C ASN A 301 -3.64 -15.94 13.89
N LEU A 302 -4.93 -16.20 13.75
CA LEU A 302 -5.99 -15.44 14.41
C LEU A 302 -6.62 -16.27 15.54
N PRO A 303 -6.69 -15.75 16.77
CA PRO A 303 -7.20 -16.49 17.93
C PRO A 303 -8.71 -16.74 17.82
N ARG A 304 -9.25 -17.61 18.69
CA ARG A 304 -10.70 -17.80 18.83
C ARG A 304 -11.39 -16.46 19.10
N THR A 305 -12.55 -16.25 18.48
CA THR A 305 -13.41 -15.07 18.67
C THR A 305 -14.77 -15.51 19.23
N LEU A 306 -15.73 -14.58 19.32
CA LEU A 306 -17.04 -14.84 19.94
C LEU A 306 -17.78 -15.99 19.26
N THR A 307 -17.80 -16.00 17.92
CA THR A 307 -18.59 -16.95 17.13
C THR A 307 -17.75 -17.89 16.27
N LYS A 308 -16.44 -17.64 16.12
CA LYS A 308 -15.56 -18.44 15.26
C LYS A 308 -14.35 -19.05 15.99
N PRO A 309 -13.95 -20.29 15.68
CA PRO A 309 -12.75 -20.91 16.23
C PRO A 309 -11.48 -20.15 15.81
N ALA A 310 -10.33 -20.50 16.40
CA ALA A 310 -9.04 -20.02 15.92
C ALA A 310 -8.81 -20.51 14.47
N VAL A 311 -8.10 -19.71 13.67
CA VAL A 311 -7.79 -20.04 12.27
C VAL A 311 -6.38 -19.57 11.93
N SER A 312 -5.72 -20.31 11.04
CA SER A 312 -4.44 -19.93 10.46
C SER A 312 -4.63 -19.71 8.96
N PHE A 313 -4.26 -18.53 8.48
CA PHE A 313 -4.20 -18.23 7.05
C PHE A 313 -2.75 -18.26 6.60
N GLU A 314 -2.49 -18.82 5.43
CA GLU A 314 -1.15 -18.84 4.84
C GLU A 314 -1.18 -18.09 3.51
N TRP A 315 -0.59 -16.89 3.49
CA TRP A 315 -0.33 -16.21 2.22
C TRP A 315 0.87 -16.86 1.55
N LYS A 316 0.66 -17.46 0.38
CA LYS A 316 1.72 -18.06 -0.42
C LYS A 316 2.20 -17.07 -1.47
N ILE A 317 3.50 -17.07 -1.73
CA ILE A 317 4.06 -16.28 -2.83
C ILE A 317 3.39 -16.73 -4.14
N PRO A 318 2.78 -15.81 -4.92
CA PRO A 318 2.06 -16.18 -6.11
C PRO A 318 3.01 -16.54 -7.26
N TYR A 319 2.73 -17.67 -7.91
CA TYR A 319 3.37 -18.13 -9.12
C TYR A 319 2.31 -18.45 -10.16
N ASP A 320 2.62 -18.23 -11.44
CA ASP A 320 1.75 -18.68 -12.52
C ASP A 320 1.82 -20.20 -12.71
N LYS A 321 0.97 -20.72 -13.60
CA LYS A 321 0.91 -22.15 -13.94
C LYS A 321 2.22 -22.71 -14.51
N ALA A 322 3.14 -21.85 -14.98
CA ALA A 322 4.46 -22.22 -15.46
C ALA A 322 5.55 -22.09 -14.38
N GLY A 323 5.18 -21.80 -13.12
CA GLY A 323 6.10 -21.65 -12.00
C GLY A 323 6.89 -20.34 -12.02
N LYS A 324 6.47 -19.32 -12.79
CA LYS A 324 7.11 -18.00 -12.78
C LYS A 324 6.46 -17.10 -11.74
N PRO A 325 7.23 -16.27 -11.01
CA PRO A 325 6.68 -15.28 -10.09
C PRO A 325 5.58 -14.43 -10.74
N LEU A 326 4.44 -14.28 -10.06
CA LEU A 326 3.27 -13.59 -10.60
C LEU A 326 2.98 -12.29 -9.84
N SER A 327 2.99 -11.16 -10.54
CA SER A 327 2.53 -9.86 -10.03
C SER A 327 1.47 -9.30 -10.97
N ASN A 328 0.20 -9.49 -10.65
CA ASN A 328 -0.94 -9.03 -11.45
C ASN A 328 -2.02 -8.36 -10.57
N ALA A 329 -3.13 -7.94 -11.18
CA ALA A 329 -4.18 -7.21 -10.48
C ALA A 329 -4.86 -8.02 -9.37
N ILE A 330 -5.21 -9.28 -9.64
CA ILE A 330 -5.88 -10.15 -8.69
C ILE A 330 -5.00 -10.44 -7.48
N GLU A 331 -3.72 -10.76 -7.67
CA GLU A 331 -2.82 -11.08 -6.56
C GLU A 331 -2.47 -9.86 -5.69
N ARG A 332 -2.48 -8.64 -6.26
CA ARG A 332 -2.43 -7.40 -5.45
C ARG A 332 -3.67 -7.25 -4.57
N ASN A 333 -4.86 -7.53 -5.11
CA ASN A 333 -6.12 -7.47 -4.37
C ASN A 333 -6.22 -8.59 -3.32
N ARG A 334 -5.78 -9.81 -3.63
CA ARG A 334 -5.70 -10.93 -2.67
C ARG A 334 -4.76 -10.59 -1.53
N ALA A 335 -3.55 -10.13 -1.85
CA ALA A 335 -2.57 -9.70 -0.84
C ALA A 335 -3.15 -8.61 0.08
N ARG A 336 -4.00 -7.70 -0.43
CA ARG A 336 -4.67 -6.68 0.38
C ARG A 336 -5.57 -7.28 1.45
N THR A 337 -6.38 -8.26 1.11
CA THR A 337 -7.22 -8.98 2.09
C THR A 337 -6.36 -9.73 3.11
N TYR A 338 -5.32 -10.44 2.68
CA TYR A 338 -4.40 -11.12 3.62
C TYR A 338 -3.71 -10.13 4.56
N PHE A 339 -3.33 -8.95 4.08
CA PHE A 339 -2.69 -7.94 4.91
C PHE A 339 -3.65 -7.25 5.90
N GLN A 340 -4.97 -7.31 5.67
CA GLN A 340 -5.97 -6.97 6.70
C GLN A 340 -5.84 -7.91 7.90
N ALA A 341 -5.79 -9.22 7.66
CA ALA A 341 -5.57 -10.23 8.69
C ALA A 341 -4.18 -10.11 9.34
N TYR A 342 -3.14 -9.88 8.54
CA TYR A 342 -1.77 -9.62 9.04
C TYR A 342 -1.75 -8.46 10.03
N SER A 343 -2.36 -7.33 9.65
CA SER A 343 -2.42 -6.14 10.51
C SER A 343 -3.15 -6.43 11.83
N ALA A 344 -4.24 -7.21 11.77
CA ALA A 344 -4.98 -7.61 12.97
C ALA A 344 -4.12 -8.52 13.88
N ALA A 345 -3.39 -9.48 13.29
CA ALA A 345 -2.50 -10.39 14.00
C ALA A 345 -1.32 -9.66 14.68
N CYS A 346 -0.70 -8.70 13.99
CA CYS A 346 0.33 -7.84 14.57
C CYS A 346 -0.24 -6.94 15.68
N ALA A 347 -1.43 -6.36 15.48
CA ALA A 347 -2.06 -5.51 16.48
C ALA A 347 -2.39 -6.26 17.79
N LEU A 348 -2.70 -7.55 17.72
CA LEU A 348 -2.87 -8.39 18.92
C LEU A 348 -1.57 -8.47 19.73
N HIS A 349 -0.44 -8.73 19.04
CA HIS A 349 0.89 -8.73 19.66
C HIS A 349 1.24 -7.37 20.26
N PHE A 350 0.99 -6.27 19.53
CA PHE A 350 1.32 -4.92 20.00
C PHE A 350 0.49 -4.48 21.20
N VAL A 351 -0.80 -4.83 21.24
CA VAL A 351 -1.66 -4.52 22.40
C VAL A 351 -1.20 -5.31 23.63
N GLU A 352 -0.78 -6.57 23.47
CA GLU A 352 -0.21 -7.36 24.58
C GLU A 352 1.06 -6.71 25.14
N LYS A 353 2.00 -6.32 24.26
CA LYS A 353 3.23 -5.60 24.64
C LYS A 353 2.91 -4.28 25.34
N ALA A 354 1.98 -3.49 24.79
CA ALA A 354 1.60 -2.20 25.38
C ALA A 354 0.93 -2.36 26.76
N LEU A 355 0.07 -3.37 26.94
CA LEU A 355 -0.51 -3.70 28.24
C LEU A 355 0.55 -4.14 29.25
N ALA A 356 1.58 -4.89 28.83
CA ALA A 356 2.69 -5.28 29.70
C ALA A 356 3.48 -4.06 30.19
N GLU A 357 3.76 -3.09 29.32
CA GLU A 357 4.41 -1.82 29.67
C GLU A 357 3.59 -1.03 30.71
N VAL A 358 2.28 -0.87 30.47
CA VAL A 358 1.37 -0.18 31.41
C VAL A 358 1.32 -0.88 32.77
N ARG A 359 1.19 -2.22 32.78
CA ARG A 359 1.13 -3.01 34.03
C ARG A 359 2.43 -2.94 34.82
N ALA A 360 3.56 -2.78 34.14
CA ALA A 360 4.85 -2.58 34.77
C ALA A 360 5.11 -1.12 35.21
N GLY A 361 4.13 -0.22 35.02
CA GLY A 361 4.23 1.20 35.38
C GLY A 361 5.03 2.06 34.40
N ARG A 362 5.42 1.52 33.24
CA ARG A 362 6.17 2.24 32.20
C ARG A 362 5.20 2.95 31.25
N THR A 363 4.69 4.10 31.68
CA THR A 363 3.65 4.86 30.97
C THR A 363 4.11 6.20 30.42
N LYS A 364 5.41 6.52 30.53
CA LYS A 364 5.99 7.70 29.87
C LYS A 364 6.02 7.47 28.36
N THR A 365 5.40 8.38 27.60
CA THR A 365 5.21 8.23 26.15
C THR A 365 5.96 9.25 25.30
N TRP A 366 6.77 10.13 25.90
CA TRP A 366 7.50 11.17 25.18
C TRP A 366 8.86 11.46 25.81
N GLU A 367 9.90 11.62 24.97
CA GLU A 367 11.24 12.01 25.36
C GLU A 367 11.61 13.42 24.85
N PRO A 368 12.30 14.24 25.68
CA PRO A 368 12.75 15.56 25.26
C PRO A 368 13.87 15.47 24.24
N PHE A 369 13.86 16.39 23.29
CA PHE A 369 14.89 16.50 22.25
C PHE A 369 15.28 17.97 22.03
N LYS A 370 16.42 18.17 21.36
CA LYS A 370 16.87 19.48 20.90
C LYS A 370 16.98 19.44 19.38
N VAL A 371 16.42 20.45 18.73
CA VAL A 371 16.57 20.61 17.28
C VAL A 371 18.04 20.96 16.98
N PRO A 372 18.74 20.15 16.16
CA PRO A 372 20.13 20.44 15.80
C PRO A 372 20.20 21.68 14.90
N LYS A 373 21.35 22.37 14.91
CA LYS A 373 21.60 23.46 13.95
C LYS A 373 21.78 22.91 12.53
N GLU A 374 22.56 21.84 12.41
CA GLU A 374 22.87 21.16 11.15
C GLU A 374 22.56 19.66 11.32
N ALA A 375 21.79 19.06 10.42
CA ALA A 375 21.53 17.63 10.42
C ALA A 375 21.01 17.11 9.07
N VAL A 376 21.28 15.83 8.80
CA VAL A 376 20.67 15.06 7.71
C VAL A 376 19.91 13.91 8.32
N SER A 377 18.72 13.62 7.80
CA SER A 377 17.85 12.56 8.33
C SER A 377 17.00 11.91 7.24
N CYS A 378 16.63 10.67 7.47
CA CYS A 378 15.64 9.95 6.67
C CYS A 378 14.72 9.13 7.58
N GLY A 379 13.42 9.19 7.34
CA GLY A 379 12.43 8.31 7.96
C GLY A 379 11.94 7.27 6.96
N TRP A 380 11.76 6.03 7.43
CA TRP A 380 11.31 4.89 6.61
C TRP A 380 10.10 4.24 7.25
N THR A 381 9.10 3.96 6.43
CA THR A 381 7.94 3.16 6.83
C THR A 381 7.23 2.62 5.58
N GLU A 382 6.24 1.78 5.79
CA GLU A 382 5.25 1.41 4.80
C GLU A 382 3.97 2.20 5.06
N ALA A 383 3.62 3.08 4.13
CA ALA A 383 2.26 3.61 4.05
C ALA A 383 1.28 2.50 3.66
N VAL A 384 -0.03 2.75 3.75
CA VAL A 384 -1.06 1.76 3.35
C VAL A 384 -0.83 1.21 1.94
N ARG A 385 -0.33 2.04 1.04
CA ARG A 385 -0.15 1.73 -0.39
C ARG A 385 1.27 1.30 -0.75
N GLY A 386 2.21 1.24 0.19
CA GLY A 386 3.59 0.84 -0.09
C GLY A 386 4.64 1.73 0.55
N VAL A 387 5.83 1.70 -0.07
CA VAL A 387 7.02 2.49 0.25
C VAL A 387 6.71 3.94 0.64
N LEU A 388 7.21 4.38 1.81
CA LEU A 388 7.19 5.79 2.21
C LEU A 388 8.49 6.19 2.91
N SER A 389 9.17 7.18 2.34
CA SER A 389 10.41 7.74 2.86
C SER A 389 10.30 9.23 2.93
N HIS A 390 10.79 9.80 4.02
CA HIS A 390 10.91 11.25 4.17
C HIS A 390 12.38 11.56 4.35
N HIS A 391 12.93 12.40 3.47
CA HIS A 391 14.32 12.82 3.52
C HIS A 391 14.38 14.30 3.88
N MET A 392 15.09 14.64 4.96
CA MET A 392 15.14 16.01 5.47
C MET A 392 16.57 16.44 5.78
N VAL A 393 16.89 17.67 5.41
CA VAL A 393 18.12 18.40 5.74
C VAL A 393 17.75 19.61 6.58
N ILE A 394 18.46 19.81 7.69
CA ILE A 394 18.34 20.96 8.57
C ILE A 394 19.63 21.77 8.46
N GLN A 395 19.50 23.07 8.22
CA GLN A 395 20.59 24.06 8.31
C GLN A 395 20.13 25.26 9.12
N ASN A 396 21.00 25.80 9.97
CA ASN A 396 20.69 26.90 10.89
C ASN A 396 19.41 26.69 11.73
N GLY A 397 19.10 25.43 12.08
CA GLY A 397 17.91 25.07 12.84
C GLY A 397 16.59 25.20 12.06
N LYS A 398 16.66 25.27 10.72
CA LYS A 398 15.51 25.35 9.81
C LYS A 398 15.57 24.20 8.80
N ILE A 399 14.42 23.82 8.26
CA ILE A 399 14.36 22.89 7.13
C ILE A 399 15.00 23.56 5.92
N ALA A 400 16.12 23.02 5.46
CA ALA A 400 16.82 23.46 4.25
C ALA A 400 16.35 22.66 3.03
N ASN A 401 16.08 21.36 3.22
CA ASN A 401 15.50 20.50 2.19
C ASN A 401 14.56 19.46 2.80
N TYR A 402 13.46 19.13 2.13
CA TYR A 402 12.51 18.12 2.60
C TYR A 402 11.74 17.48 1.44
N HIS A 403 11.93 16.18 1.26
CA HIS A 403 11.34 15.43 0.16
C HIS A 403 10.70 14.13 0.66
N PRO A 404 9.36 14.07 0.73
CA PRO A 404 8.65 12.82 0.93
C PRO A 404 8.49 12.09 -0.41
N TYR A 405 8.79 10.80 -0.43
CA TYR A 405 8.44 9.90 -1.52
C TYR A 405 7.49 8.81 -1.04
N PRO A 406 6.17 9.10 -1.04
CA PRO A 406 5.12 8.09 -0.85
C PRO A 406 5.10 7.03 -1.97
N PRO A 407 4.15 6.08 -1.94
CA PRO A 407 4.12 5.00 -2.92
C PRO A 407 3.53 5.42 -4.28
N THR A 408 2.55 6.33 -4.32
CA THR A 408 1.95 6.77 -5.59
C THR A 408 2.95 7.41 -6.56
N PRO A 409 3.94 8.22 -6.14
CA PRO A 409 5.01 8.66 -7.02
C PRO A 409 5.75 7.52 -7.73
N TRP A 410 5.92 6.36 -7.08
CA TRP A 410 6.50 5.17 -7.71
C TRP A 410 5.51 4.57 -8.70
N ASN A 411 4.32 4.22 -8.23
CA ASN A 411 3.33 3.48 -9.01
C ASN A 411 2.77 4.28 -10.20
N GLY A 412 2.51 5.56 -9.99
CA GLY A 412 2.04 6.52 -10.98
C GLY A 412 3.16 7.34 -11.62
N SER A 413 4.41 6.88 -11.54
CA SER A 413 5.50 7.51 -12.27
C SER A 413 5.24 7.49 -13.77
N VAL A 414 5.80 8.48 -14.46
CA VAL A 414 5.76 8.58 -15.92
C VAL A 414 6.99 7.92 -16.56
N ARG A 415 7.06 7.94 -17.89
CA ARG A 415 8.29 7.60 -18.60
C ARG A 415 9.44 8.47 -18.11
N ASP A 416 10.54 7.82 -17.75
CA ASP A 416 11.75 8.53 -17.36
C ASP A 416 12.57 8.99 -18.59
N ILE A 417 13.70 9.65 -18.34
CA ILE A 417 14.64 10.10 -19.37
C ILE A 417 15.20 8.96 -20.24
N TYR A 418 15.07 7.70 -19.83
CA TYR A 418 15.47 6.51 -20.60
C TYR A 418 14.29 5.87 -21.33
N GLY A 419 13.09 6.48 -21.26
CA GLY A 419 11.87 5.98 -21.88
C GLY A 419 11.20 4.82 -21.13
N THR A 420 11.70 4.45 -19.94
CA THR A 420 11.14 3.33 -19.17
C THR A 420 9.81 3.77 -18.55
N PRO A 421 8.68 3.11 -18.87
CA PRO A 421 7.37 3.46 -18.33
C PRO A 421 7.27 3.17 -16.83
N GLY A 422 6.41 3.92 -16.15
CA GLY A 422 6.09 3.65 -14.75
C GLY A 422 5.11 2.48 -14.58
N PRO A 423 4.80 2.11 -13.31
CA PRO A 423 3.97 0.96 -12.99
C PRO A 423 2.57 0.93 -13.60
N TYR A 424 1.83 2.04 -13.55
CA TYR A 424 0.50 2.07 -14.15
C TYR A 424 0.54 1.90 -15.65
N GLU A 425 1.47 2.58 -16.33
CA GLU A 425 1.55 2.54 -17.79
C GLU A 425 1.90 1.15 -18.28
N ASP A 426 2.93 0.52 -17.72
CA ASP A 426 3.33 -0.81 -18.18
C ASP A 426 2.34 -1.91 -17.74
N ALA A 427 1.71 -1.82 -16.57
CA ALA A 427 0.63 -2.75 -16.22
C ALA A 427 -0.57 -2.65 -17.19
N VAL A 428 -0.95 -1.44 -17.59
CA VAL A 428 -2.06 -1.23 -18.54
C VAL A 428 -1.68 -1.69 -19.93
N GLN A 429 -0.45 -1.41 -20.40
CA GLN A 429 0.04 -1.89 -21.70
C GLN A 429 0.04 -3.42 -21.79
N ASN A 430 0.28 -4.11 -20.68
CA ASN A 430 0.29 -5.58 -20.60
C ASN A 430 -1.10 -6.18 -20.35
N THR A 431 -2.17 -5.38 -20.20
CA THR A 431 -3.50 -5.86 -19.86
C THR A 431 -4.30 -6.24 -21.11
N PRO A 432 -4.66 -7.52 -21.30
CA PRO A 432 -5.64 -7.91 -22.30
C PRO A 432 -7.05 -7.48 -21.89
N ILE A 433 -7.91 -7.24 -22.88
CA ILE A 433 -9.31 -6.87 -22.68
C ILE A 433 -10.17 -8.12 -22.71
N PHE A 434 -10.85 -8.39 -21.60
CA PHE A 434 -11.82 -9.46 -21.41
C PHE A 434 -13.26 -8.94 -21.43
N GLU A 435 -13.45 -7.64 -21.28
CA GLU A 435 -14.76 -6.98 -21.42
C GLU A 435 -15.46 -7.37 -22.73
N GLU A 436 -16.71 -7.81 -22.64
CA GLU A 436 -17.53 -8.27 -23.79
C GLU A 436 -18.23 -7.12 -24.52
N ASN A 437 -18.07 -5.88 -24.05
CA ASN A 437 -18.75 -4.71 -24.62
C ASN A 437 -18.19 -4.29 -25.98
N PRO A 438 -19.06 -3.84 -26.91
CA PRO A 438 -18.61 -3.18 -28.12
C PRO A 438 -18.02 -1.79 -27.80
N PRO A 439 -17.21 -1.20 -28.70
CA PRO A 439 -16.59 0.11 -28.50
C PRO A 439 -17.55 1.23 -28.06
N ALA A 440 -18.81 1.18 -28.50
CA ALA A 440 -19.83 2.18 -28.16
C ALA A 440 -20.19 2.21 -26.66
N ASN A 441 -20.08 1.07 -25.97
CA ASN A 441 -20.40 0.92 -24.54
C ASN A 441 -19.19 0.45 -23.72
N PHE A 442 -17.99 0.59 -24.27
CA PHE A 442 -16.76 0.14 -23.64
C PHE A 442 -16.45 0.96 -22.38
N LYS A 443 -16.29 0.26 -21.25
CA LYS A 443 -15.98 0.83 -19.93
C LYS A 443 -14.50 0.74 -19.60
N GLY A 444 -13.77 -0.19 -20.23
CA GLY A 444 -12.38 -0.48 -19.91
C GLY A 444 -12.21 -1.11 -18.52
N ILE A 445 -13.12 -2.00 -18.13
CA ILE A 445 -13.15 -2.55 -16.76
C ILE A 445 -11.85 -3.27 -16.39
N ASP A 446 -11.20 -3.95 -17.34
CA ASP A 446 -9.92 -4.64 -17.10
C ASP A 446 -8.78 -3.66 -16.84
N ILE A 447 -8.73 -2.56 -17.60
CA ILE A 447 -7.78 -1.45 -17.40
C ILE A 447 -8.02 -0.82 -16.02
N MET A 448 -9.28 -0.60 -15.66
CA MET A 448 -9.64 -0.02 -14.38
C MET A 448 -9.29 -0.95 -13.21
N ARG A 449 -9.57 -2.26 -13.31
CA ARG A 449 -9.16 -3.26 -12.32
C ARG A 449 -7.64 -3.32 -12.18
N ALA A 450 -6.89 -3.26 -13.30
CA ALA A 450 -5.44 -3.21 -13.29
C ALA A 450 -4.92 -1.98 -12.51
N VAL A 451 -5.41 -0.77 -12.82
CA VAL A 451 -4.97 0.46 -12.15
C VAL A 451 -5.42 0.50 -10.68
N ARG A 452 -6.68 0.16 -10.38
CA ARG A 452 -7.21 0.17 -9.00
C ARG A 452 -6.55 -0.88 -8.12
N SER A 453 -6.00 -1.96 -8.67
CA SER A 453 -5.24 -2.95 -7.90
C SER A 453 -4.02 -2.36 -7.18
N PHE A 454 -3.47 -1.24 -7.68
CA PHE A 454 -2.37 -0.52 -7.04
C PHE A 454 -2.81 0.51 -5.99
N ASP A 455 -4.12 0.71 -5.82
CA ASP A 455 -4.69 1.70 -4.90
C ASP A 455 -4.16 3.14 -5.13
N PRO A 456 -4.50 3.79 -6.26
CA PRO A 456 -3.98 5.10 -6.60
C PRO A 456 -4.44 6.20 -5.63
N CYS A 457 -3.48 6.90 -5.01
CA CYS A 457 -3.73 8.10 -4.22
C CYS A 457 -2.98 9.29 -4.81
N LEU A 458 -3.62 10.02 -5.73
CA LEU A 458 -2.99 11.13 -6.47
C LEU A 458 -2.54 12.32 -5.60
N PRO A 459 -3.19 12.69 -4.48
CA PRO A 459 -2.63 13.70 -3.57
C PRO A 459 -1.22 13.35 -3.08
N CYS A 460 -0.95 12.07 -2.80
CA CYS A 460 0.39 11.60 -2.45
C CYS A 460 1.37 11.61 -3.65
N GLY A 461 0.85 11.51 -4.89
CA GLY A 461 1.61 11.40 -6.13
C GLY A 461 2.41 12.65 -6.52
N VAL A 462 1.95 13.83 -6.11
CA VAL A 462 2.50 15.11 -6.58
C VAL A 462 2.92 16.03 -5.43
N HIS A 463 2.17 16.01 -4.31
CA HIS A 463 2.43 16.77 -3.08
C HIS A 463 2.90 18.24 -3.27
N MET A 464 2.51 18.88 -4.37
CA MET A 464 2.91 20.23 -4.74
C MET A 464 1.84 21.25 -4.34
N TYR A 465 2.28 22.39 -3.84
CA TYR A 465 1.47 23.57 -3.59
C TYR A 465 1.99 24.73 -4.44
N LEU A 466 1.21 25.15 -5.43
CA LEU A 466 1.49 26.36 -6.20
C LEU A 466 0.84 27.52 -5.43
N GLY A 467 1.62 28.26 -4.63
CA GLY A 467 1.14 29.33 -3.72
C GLY A 467 0.10 30.29 -4.29
N GLN A 468 0.50 31.47 -4.78
CA GLN A 468 -0.42 32.52 -5.28
C GLN A 468 -1.08 32.17 -6.64
N GLY A 469 -1.47 30.91 -6.85
CA GLY A 469 -2.25 30.50 -8.03
C GLY A 469 -3.70 30.95 -7.91
N GLU A 470 -4.31 31.34 -9.04
CA GLU A 470 -5.77 31.51 -9.11
C GLU A 470 -6.46 30.16 -8.95
N GLU A 471 -7.45 30.09 -8.04
CA GLU A 471 -8.28 28.90 -7.85
C GLU A 471 -9.14 28.66 -9.10
N LEU A 472 -8.76 27.67 -9.92
CA LEU A 472 -9.60 27.17 -10.99
C LEU A 472 -10.57 26.12 -10.43
N GLN A 473 -11.75 26.57 -9.99
CA GLN A 473 -12.85 25.65 -9.68
C GLN A 473 -13.35 24.99 -10.97
N ARG A 474 -12.90 23.76 -11.22
CA ARG A 474 -13.55 22.83 -12.16
C ARG A 474 -14.25 21.74 -11.36
N LEU A 475 -15.58 21.84 -11.28
CA LEU A 475 -16.40 20.70 -10.86
C LEU A 475 -16.25 19.58 -11.88
N HIS A 476 -15.67 18.45 -11.48
CA HIS A 476 -15.86 17.17 -12.16
C HIS A 476 -17.00 16.44 -11.43
N THR A 477 -18.18 16.42 -12.03
CA THR A 477 -19.26 15.54 -11.60
C THR A 477 -18.91 14.12 -12.05
N PRO A 478 -18.84 13.11 -11.16
CA PRO A 478 -18.72 11.72 -11.59
C PRO A 478 -19.90 11.38 -12.51
N HIS A 479 -19.63 10.85 -13.71
CA HIS A 479 -20.64 10.43 -14.70
C HIS A 479 -21.43 9.18 -14.24
N ALA A 480 -22.04 9.22 -13.06
CA ALA A 480 -22.97 8.20 -12.56
C ALA A 480 -24.43 8.67 -12.55
N PHE A 481 -24.71 9.92 -12.94
CA PHE A 481 -26.06 10.49 -12.86
C PHE A 481 -26.50 11.28 -14.11
N SER A 482 -26.04 10.94 -15.31
CA SER A 482 -26.80 11.32 -16.51
C SER A 482 -27.92 10.31 -16.71
N THR A 483 -29.00 10.45 -15.94
CA THR A 483 -30.29 9.89 -16.37
C THR A 483 -30.77 10.71 -17.55
N THR A 484 -31.01 10.00 -18.65
CA THR A 484 -31.70 10.46 -19.85
C THR A 484 -33.01 11.20 -19.55
N GLY A 485 -33.25 12.31 -20.24
CA GLY A 485 -34.59 12.80 -20.58
C GLY A 485 -35.04 14.08 -19.88
N GLY A 486 -35.30 15.12 -20.69
CA GLY A 486 -35.95 16.38 -20.29
C GLY A 486 -35.36 17.58 -21.01
#